data_AF-A0A1S7UIC3-F1
#
_entry.id   AF-A0A1S7UIC3-F1
#
_cell.length_a   1.000
_cell.length_b   1.000
_cell.length_c   1.000
_cell.angle_alpha   90.00
_cell.angle_beta   90.00
_cell.angle_gamma   90.00
#
_symmetry.space_group_name_H-M   'P 1'
#
loop_
_entity.id
_entity.type
_entity.pdbx_description
1 polymer ?
#
loop_
_entity_poly.entity_id
_entity_poly.type
_entity_poly.pdbx_seq_one_letter_code
_entity_poly.pdbx_strand_id
1 'polypeptide(L)'
;MDVVPSPEVPNFREMADHVNALGNGIRLFHNLPAFNDPSITTKLNRLDDLVNNVNNIRQDIQRDVTQSVLQEMQAVIEQTMARGYKALKDEFTNQINAVKDDLQATRGQLTNQINTVKNDITNDLTNQINTVKDDVQATRGQLTNQINAVKDDLEATRSQLTNQINAVKDDLEATRGQLTNQINAVKDDIQATRGQLTNQINTVKNDITNDLTNKINALEQGLKANISAREMNSIARAQNAWNPPKLIPLYSPLTNTEIEQFPATKSKLSGLTKPALIQLLRALDDPYQDPDYDRRAENRTRVGECVESMKSPFEANGWIKNL
;
A
#
# COMPACT_ATOMS: atom_id res chain seq x y z
N MET A 1 69.79 76.15 46.64
CA MET A 1 71.15 75.71 47.00
C MET A 1 71.85 76.94 47.52
N ASP A 2 71.79 77.16 48.83
CA ASP A 2 72.65 78.14 49.48
C ASP A 2 74.06 77.57 49.49
N VAL A 3 74.99 78.26 48.84
CA VAL A 3 76.40 77.90 48.84
C VAL A 3 76.95 78.28 50.20
N VAL A 4 77.01 77.30 51.11
CA VAL A 4 77.73 77.45 52.37
C VAL A 4 79.19 77.77 52.02
N PRO A 5 79.77 78.88 52.50
CA PRO A 5 81.15 79.21 52.19
C PRO A 5 82.06 78.10 52.70
N SER A 6 82.96 77.61 51.85
CA SER A 6 83.94 76.59 52.25
C SER A 6 84.70 77.09 53.48
N PRO A 7 84.83 76.29 54.55
CA PRO A 7 85.66 76.66 55.69
C PRO A 7 87.08 76.93 55.19
N GLU A 8 87.66 78.06 55.58
CA GLU A 8 89.06 78.38 55.29
C GLU A 8 89.94 77.32 55.97
N VAL A 9 90.48 76.40 55.16
CA VAL A 9 91.40 75.37 55.65
C VAL A 9 92.74 76.04 55.91
N PRO A 10 93.33 75.92 57.11
CA PRO A 10 94.65 76.45 57.39
C PRO A 10 95.67 75.90 56.38
N ASN A 11 96.43 76.79 55.73
CA ASN A 11 97.50 76.37 54.82
C ASN A 11 98.72 75.89 55.62
N PHE A 12 98.67 74.65 56.10
CA PHE A 12 99.73 74.06 56.92
C PHE A 12 101.09 74.03 56.19
N ARG A 13 101.09 74.03 54.85
CA ARG A 13 102.32 74.10 54.05
C ARG A 13 102.98 75.47 54.18
N GLU A 14 102.20 76.53 54.01
CA GLU A 14 102.66 77.92 54.16
C GLU A 14 103.06 78.24 55.60
N MET A 15 102.30 77.75 56.59
CA MET A 15 102.69 77.82 58.00
C MET A 15 104.02 77.10 58.26
N ALA A 16 104.24 75.93 57.65
CA ALA A 16 105.50 75.23 57.77
C ALA A 16 106.66 76.01 57.14
N ASP A 17 106.45 76.62 55.98
CA ASP A 17 107.44 77.43 55.29
C ASP A 17 107.81 78.69 56.09
N HIS A 18 106.84 79.37 56.70
CA HIS A 18 107.08 80.53 57.58
C HIS A 18 107.86 80.16 58.85
N VAL A 19 107.51 79.05 59.52
CA VAL A 19 108.21 78.63 60.74
C VAL A 19 109.63 78.13 60.41
N ASN A 20 109.82 77.47 59.27
CA ASN A 20 111.15 77.08 58.79
C ASN A 20 112.01 78.30 58.42
N ALA A 21 111.43 79.31 57.75
CA ALA A 21 112.12 80.56 57.42
C ALA A 21 112.55 81.33 58.67
N LEU A 22 111.68 81.39 59.69
CA LEU A 22 111.99 81.99 60.98
C LEU A 22 113.13 81.27 61.69
N GLY A 23 113.08 79.93 61.77
CA GLY A 23 114.14 79.11 62.36
C GLY A 23 115.49 79.23 61.64
N ASN A 24 115.47 79.27 60.30
CA ASN A 24 116.67 79.52 59.50
C ASN A 24 117.25 80.92 59.74
N GLY A 25 116.40 81.94 59.86
CA GLY A 25 116.82 83.30 60.22
C GLY A 25 117.52 83.35 61.58
N ILE A 26 116.95 82.69 62.59
CA ILE A 26 117.53 82.66 63.96
C ILE A 26 118.89 81.96 63.96
N ARG A 27 119.03 80.82 63.27
CA ARG A 27 120.31 80.11 63.10
C ARG A 27 121.37 80.95 62.38
N LEU A 28 120.98 81.78 61.40
CA LEU A 28 121.89 82.71 60.73
C LEU A 28 122.40 83.80 61.68
N PHE A 29 121.53 84.38 62.51
CA PHE A 29 121.94 85.34 63.55
C PHE A 29 122.84 84.72 64.62
N HIS A 30 122.59 83.46 64.97
CA HIS A 30 123.37 82.69 65.95
C HIS A 30 124.84 82.46 65.51
N ASN A 31 125.13 82.48 64.20
CA ASN A 31 126.46 82.23 63.64
C ASN A 31 127.28 83.50 63.36
N LEU A 32 126.79 84.69 63.75
CA LEU A 32 127.50 85.96 63.53
C LEU A 32 128.53 86.24 64.64
N PRO A 33 129.80 86.59 64.31
CA PRO A 33 130.85 86.82 65.31
C PRO A 33 130.57 87.95 66.31
N ALA A 34 129.80 88.96 65.88
CA ALA A 34 129.47 90.14 66.69
C ALA A 34 128.47 89.87 67.82
N PHE A 35 127.86 88.68 67.86
CA PHE A 35 126.82 88.30 68.81
C PHE A 35 127.22 87.15 69.74
N ASN A 36 128.53 86.98 69.98
CA ASN A 36 129.07 86.02 70.97
C ASN A 36 128.98 86.57 72.42
N ASP A 37 127.88 87.25 72.75
CA ASP A 37 127.54 87.72 74.10
C ASP A 37 126.65 86.67 74.78
N PRO A 38 127.02 86.17 75.98
CA PRO A 38 126.25 85.11 76.67
C PRO A 38 124.76 85.42 76.87
N SER A 39 124.40 86.69 77.08
CA SER A 39 123.01 87.11 77.26
C SER A 39 122.20 87.09 75.96
N ILE A 40 122.87 87.33 74.82
CA ILE A 40 122.27 87.29 73.48
C ILE A 40 122.11 85.85 73.03
N THR A 41 123.15 85.02 73.20
CA THR A 41 123.11 83.58 72.93
C THR A 41 121.97 82.90 73.71
N THR A 42 121.79 83.23 74.99
CA THR A 42 120.69 82.69 75.81
C THR A 42 119.31 83.06 75.26
N LYS A 43 119.13 84.28 74.75
CA LYS A 43 117.86 84.72 74.13
C LYS A 43 117.61 84.06 72.79
N LEU A 44 118.65 83.86 71.98
CA LEU A 44 118.55 83.14 70.70
C LEU A 44 118.21 81.66 70.91
N ASN A 45 118.79 80.99 71.92
CA ASN A 45 118.41 79.62 72.30
C ASN A 45 116.94 79.51 72.70
N ARG A 46 116.44 80.45 73.52
CA ARG A 46 115.01 80.50 73.89
C ARG A 46 114.09 80.74 72.68
N LEU A 47 114.58 81.47 71.68
CA LEU A 47 113.85 81.74 70.45
C LEU A 47 113.83 80.51 69.53
N ASP A 48 114.94 79.76 69.46
CA ASP A 48 114.99 78.44 68.80
C ASP A 48 114.06 77.43 69.50
N ASP A 49 114.04 77.39 70.83
CA ASP A 49 113.10 76.56 71.60
C ASP A 49 111.64 76.94 71.32
N LEU A 50 111.36 78.24 71.20
CA LEU A 50 110.02 78.73 70.85
C LEU A 50 109.65 78.34 69.42
N VAL A 51 110.57 78.43 68.46
CA VAL A 51 110.35 77.97 67.08
C VAL A 51 110.12 76.47 67.02
N ASN A 52 110.84 75.68 67.82
CA ASN A 52 110.62 74.24 67.94
C ASN A 52 109.25 73.93 68.56
N ASN A 53 108.85 74.67 69.59
CA ASN A 53 107.53 74.53 70.20
C ASN A 53 106.40 74.91 69.22
N VAL A 54 106.55 76.01 68.49
CA VAL A 54 105.60 76.43 67.44
C VAL A 54 105.52 75.39 66.31
N ASN A 55 106.65 74.79 65.93
CA ASN A 55 106.67 73.68 64.97
C ASN A 55 105.91 72.45 65.47
N ASN A 56 106.09 72.08 66.75
CA ASN A 56 105.38 70.95 67.36
C ASN A 56 103.87 71.23 67.45
N ILE A 57 103.47 72.41 67.93
CA ILE A 57 102.07 72.84 67.98
C ILE A 57 101.44 72.83 66.58
N ARG A 58 102.15 73.32 65.55
CA ARG A 58 101.69 73.26 64.16
C ARG A 58 101.43 71.81 63.73
N GLN A 59 102.33 70.87 64.06
CA GLN A 59 102.17 69.45 63.74
C GLN A 59 101.00 68.81 64.48
N ASP A 60 100.82 69.12 65.76
CA ASP A 60 99.68 68.62 66.56
C ASP A 60 98.35 69.14 66.01
N ILE A 61 98.24 70.44 65.74
CA ILE A 61 97.04 71.03 65.11
C ILE A 61 96.79 70.37 63.75
N GLN A 62 97.82 70.20 62.91
CA GLN A 62 97.68 69.55 61.61
C GLN A 62 97.16 68.11 61.77
N ARG A 63 97.69 67.35 62.72
CA ARG A 63 97.26 65.97 63.01
C ARG A 63 95.82 65.93 63.51
N ASP A 64 95.46 66.76 64.48
CA ASP A 64 94.15 66.75 65.12
C ASP A 64 93.06 67.24 64.15
N VAL A 65 93.34 68.28 63.35
CA VAL A 65 92.43 68.72 62.26
C VAL A 65 92.25 67.61 61.23
N THR A 66 93.34 66.94 60.81
CA THR A 66 93.26 65.83 59.87
C THR A 66 92.42 64.68 60.44
N GLN A 67 92.60 64.34 61.73
CA GLN A 67 91.83 63.28 62.39
C GLN A 67 90.35 63.65 62.56
N SER A 68 90.02 64.88 62.98
CA SER A 68 88.64 65.34 63.10
C SER A 68 87.92 65.28 61.76
N VAL A 69 88.54 65.80 60.70
CA VAL A 69 87.96 65.77 59.35
C VAL A 69 87.76 64.34 58.86
N LEU A 70 88.73 63.44 59.08
CA LEU A 70 88.58 62.02 58.71
C LEU A 70 87.44 61.34 59.47
N GLN A 71 87.31 61.59 60.77
CA GLN A 71 86.23 61.03 61.61
C GLN A 71 84.86 61.55 61.21
N GLU A 72 84.73 62.87 61.01
CA GLU A 72 83.49 63.50 60.54
C GLU A 72 83.09 62.98 59.17
N MET A 73 84.05 62.89 58.24
CA MET A 73 83.81 62.37 56.90
C MET A 73 83.37 60.90 56.94
N GLN A 74 84.01 60.08 57.78
CA GLN A 74 83.62 58.69 57.97
C GLN A 74 82.20 58.56 58.56
N ALA A 75 81.86 59.36 59.58
CA ALA A 75 80.52 59.38 60.16
C ALA A 75 79.46 59.81 59.14
N VAL A 76 79.74 60.83 58.32
CA VAL A 76 78.85 61.29 57.25
C VAL A 76 78.65 60.20 56.20
N ILE A 77 79.72 59.49 55.80
CA ILE A 77 79.64 58.37 54.84
C ILE A 77 78.78 57.24 55.41
N GLU A 78 79.05 56.79 56.64
CA GLU A 78 78.31 55.71 57.29
C GLU A 78 76.82 56.06 57.42
N GLN A 79 76.51 57.29 57.84
CA GLN A 79 75.15 57.74 57.99
C GLN A 79 74.42 57.84 56.64
N THR A 80 75.09 58.37 55.61
CA THR A 80 74.51 58.51 54.26
C THR A 80 74.24 57.13 53.64
N MET A 81 75.19 56.21 53.77
CA MET A 81 75.06 54.83 53.30
C MET A 81 73.95 54.08 54.04
N ALA A 82 73.87 54.20 55.36
CA ALA A 82 72.82 53.57 56.15
C ALA A 82 71.42 54.08 55.78
N ARG A 83 71.26 55.40 55.57
CA ARG A 83 69.99 55.99 55.11
C ARG A 83 69.64 55.52 53.70
N GLY A 84 70.59 55.53 52.78
CA GLY A 84 70.39 55.09 51.40
C GLY A 84 69.98 53.61 51.33
N TYR A 85 70.68 52.75 52.07
CA TYR A 85 70.35 51.33 52.17
C TYR A 85 68.95 51.11 52.77
N LYS A 86 68.61 51.82 53.85
CA LYS A 86 67.28 51.73 54.47
C LYS A 86 66.18 52.17 53.49
N ALA A 87 66.35 53.29 52.81
CA ALA A 87 65.38 53.77 51.82
C ALA A 87 65.18 52.77 50.69
N LEU A 88 66.27 52.21 50.14
CA LEU A 88 66.20 51.19 49.09
C LEU A 88 65.50 49.93 49.58
N LYS A 89 65.79 49.47 50.80
CA LYS A 89 65.16 48.31 51.41
C LYS A 89 63.67 48.52 51.64
N ASP A 90 63.29 49.69 52.15
CA ASP A 90 61.89 50.05 52.39
C ASP A 90 61.13 50.11 51.06
N GLU A 91 61.72 50.72 50.02
CA GLU A 91 61.14 50.78 48.67
C GLU A 91 60.94 49.38 48.06
N PHE A 92 61.96 48.52 48.09
CA PHE A 92 61.83 47.15 47.62
C PHE A 92 60.77 46.36 48.39
N THR A 93 60.69 46.56 49.71
CA THR A 93 59.67 45.90 50.55
C THR A 93 58.26 46.34 50.14
N ASN A 94 58.06 47.64 49.89
CA ASN A 94 56.79 48.18 49.43
C ASN A 94 56.40 47.65 48.06
N GLN A 95 57.33 47.59 47.11
CA GLN A 95 57.07 47.03 45.78
C GLN A 95 56.71 45.54 45.84
N ILE A 96 57.40 44.75 46.67
CA ILE A 96 57.07 43.33 46.88
C ILE A 96 55.65 43.17 47.43
N ASN A 97 55.26 44.00 48.41
CA ASN A 97 53.93 43.96 48.98
C ASN A 97 52.86 44.35 47.95
N ALA A 98 53.09 45.41 47.16
CA ALA A 98 52.17 45.81 46.10
C ALA A 98 51.95 44.69 45.06
N VAL A 99 53.04 44.05 44.59
CA VAL A 99 52.94 42.91 43.65
C VAL A 99 52.20 41.73 44.28
N LYS A 100 52.42 41.46 45.57
CA LYS A 100 51.72 40.39 46.29
C LYS A 100 50.21 40.66 46.37
N ASP A 101 49.82 41.89 46.66
CA ASP A 101 48.42 42.30 46.76
C ASP A 101 47.73 42.22 45.39
N ASP A 102 48.40 42.68 44.32
CA ASP A 102 47.90 42.58 42.94
C ASP A 102 47.71 41.11 42.51
N LEU A 103 48.65 40.22 42.85
CA LEU A 103 48.55 38.79 42.58
C LEU A 103 47.39 38.15 43.36
N GLN A 104 47.17 38.56 44.61
CA GLN A 104 46.03 38.07 45.41
C GLN A 104 44.70 38.54 44.82
N ALA A 105 44.59 39.81 44.41
CA ALA A 105 43.41 40.36 43.77
C ALA A 105 43.11 39.64 42.45
N THR A 106 44.13 39.48 41.59
CA THR A 106 44.01 38.78 40.30
C THR A 106 43.57 37.32 40.51
N ARG A 107 44.14 36.62 41.49
CA ARG A 107 43.75 35.24 41.83
C ARG A 107 42.29 35.17 42.29
N GLY A 108 41.83 36.13 43.08
CA GLY A 108 40.44 36.23 43.52
C GLY A 108 39.48 36.43 42.34
N GLN A 109 39.81 37.35 41.44
CA GLN A 109 39.04 37.60 40.21
C GLN A 109 38.95 36.35 39.33
N LEU A 110 40.08 35.67 39.08
CA LEU A 110 40.10 34.46 38.27
C LEU A 110 39.29 33.32 38.91
N THR A 111 39.37 33.17 40.24
CA THR A 111 38.56 32.18 40.98
C THR A 111 37.07 32.45 40.80
N ASN A 112 36.66 33.72 40.90
CA ASN A 112 35.26 34.10 40.69
C ASN A 112 34.80 33.85 39.25
N GLN A 113 35.60 34.22 38.25
CA GLN A 113 35.28 33.95 36.84
C GLN A 113 35.14 32.45 36.55
N ILE A 114 36.05 31.62 37.09
CA ILE A 114 35.97 30.16 36.96
C ILE A 114 34.66 29.64 37.57
N ASN A 115 34.28 30.12 38.76
CA ASN A 115 33.05 29.69 39.42
C ASN A 115 31.80 30.12 38.63
N THR A 116 31.78 31.33 38.07
CA THR A 116 30.68 31.79 37.21
C THR A 116 30.55 30.89 35.99
N VAL A 117 31.64 30.69 35.23
CA VAL A 117 31.63 29.84 34.03
C VAL A 117 31.21 28.40 34.37
N LYS A 118 31.68 27.85 35.50
CA LYS A 118 31.28 26.52 35.96
C LYS A 118 29.77 26.43 36.21
N ASN A 119 29.20 27.45 36.87
CA ASN A 119 27.77 27.48 37.18
C ASN A 119 26.95 27.63 35.90
N ASP A 120 27.36 28.52 35.00
CA ASP A 120 26.69 28.74 33.72
C ASP A 120 26.67 27.46 32.88
N ILE A 121 27.83 26.78 32.74
CA ILE A 121 27.91 25.49 32.04
C ILE A 121 27.02 24.43 32.69
N THR A 122 27.01 24.37 34.03
CA THR A 122 26.20 23.38 34.76
C THR A 122 24.71 23.62 34.54
N ASN A 123 24.28 24.88 34.60
CA ASN A 123 22.88 25.26 34.40
C ASN A 123 22.44 25.01 32.96
N ASP A 124 23.25 25.42 31.97
CA ASP A 124 22.95 25.21 30.55
C ASP A 124 22.84 23.73 30.21
N LEU A 125 23.79 22.91 30.67
CA LEU A 125 23.74 21.46 30.44
C LEU A 125 22.53 20.82 31.12
N THR A 126 22.20 21.24 32.34
CA THR A 126 21.01 20.74 33.05
C THR A 126 19.73 21.08 32.31
N ASN A 127 19.61 22.31 31.82
CA ASN A 127 18.45 22.74 31.04
C ASN A 127 18.34 22.00 29.71
N GLN A 128 19.43 21.86 28.96
CA GLN A 128 19.44 21.09 27.71
C GLN A 128 19.07 19.63 27.92
N ILE A 129 19.59 18.99 28.98
CA ILE A 129 19.23 17.60 29.34
C ILE A 129 17.74 17.48 29.63
N ASN A 130 17.16 18.43 30.37
CA ASN A 130 15.73 18.41 30.68
C ASN A 130 14.88 18.61 29.42
N THR A 131 15.22 19.56 28.56
CA THR A 131 14.53 19.75 27.27
C THR A 131 14.56 18.48 26.41
N VAL A 132 15.74 17.87 26.24
CA VAL A 132 15.88 16.63 25.47
C VAL A 132 15.06 15.48 26.10
N LYS A 133 15.05 15.39 27.42
CA LYS A 133 14.25 14.38 28.14
C LYS A 133 12.76 14.55 27.88
N ASP A 134 12.26 15.79 27.94
CA ASP A 134 10.86 16.11 27.70
C ASP A 134 10.47 15.82 26.24
N ASP A 135 11.32 16.20 25.28
CA ASP A 135 11.11 15.91 23.85
C ASP A 135 11.06 14.40 23.57
N VAL A 136 11.96 13.62 24.20
CA VAL A 136 11.96 12.15 24.09
C VAL A 136 10.69 11.55 24.70
N GLN A 137 10.21 12.07 25.83
CA GLN A 137 8.97 11.62 26.45
C GLN A 137 7.75 11.94 25.57
N ALA A 138 7.67 13.16 25.03
CA ALA A 138 6.61 13.58 24.13
C ALA A 138 6.58 12.71 22.85
N THR A 139 7.74 12.51 22.23
CA THR A 139 7.89 11.66 21.04
C THR A 139 7.46 10.22 21.32
N ARG A 140 7.85 9.66 22.46
CA ARG A 140 7.40 8.33 22.89
C ARG A 140 5.88 8.25 23.02
N GLY A 141 5.27 9.25 23.67
CA GLY A 141 3.81 9.31 23.81
C GLY A 141 3.09 9.38 22.46
N GLN A 142 3.59 10.20 21.53
CA GLN A 142 3.06 10.29 20.17
C GLN A 142 3.17 8.97 19.42
N LEU A 143 4.32 8.30 19.48
CA LEU A 143 4.53 6.99 18.85
C LEU A 143 3.60 5.92 19.44
N THR A 144 3.44 5.87 20.76
CA THR A 144 2.50 4.94 21.41
C THR A 144 1.07 5.17 20.94
N ASN A 145 0.63 6.43 20.84
CA ASN A 145 -0.71 6.76 20.35
C ASN A 145 -0.90 6.36 18.89
N GLN A 146 0.09 6.61 18.03
CA GLN A 146 0.05 6.20 16.61
C GLN A 146 -0.01 4.67 16.46
N ILE A 147 0.79 3.94 17.24
CA ILE A 147 0.77 2.46 17.23
C ILE A 147 -0.61 1.93 17.63
N ASN A 148 -1.21 2.50 18.68
CA ASN A 148 -2.55 2.09 19.12
C ASN A 148 -3.60 2.39 18.05
N ALA A 149 -3.58 3.58 17.45
CA ALA A 149 -4.51 3.93 16.37
C ALA A 149 -4.41 2.97 15.19
N VAL A 150 -3.19 2.66 14.72
CA VAL A 150 -2.97 1.70 13.63
C VAL A 150 -3.46 0.29 14.01
N LYS A 151 -3.28 -0.12 15.27
CA LYS A 151 -3.76 -1.41 15.76
C LYS A 151 -5.28 -1.48 15.73
N ASP A 152 -5.96 -0.43 16.19
CA ASP A 152 -7.42 -0.35 16.20
C ASP A 152 -7.99 -0.36 14.77
N ASP A 153 -7.39 0.41 13.85
CA ASP A 153 -7.77 0.43 12.43
C ASP A 153 -7.60 -0.94 11.76
N LEU A 154 -6.52 -1.66 12.09
CA LEU A 154 -6.26 -3.00 11.57
C LEU A 154 -7.28 -4.00 12.09
N GLU A 155 -7.66 -3.91 13.36
CA GLU A 155 -8.67 -4.79 13.97
C GLU A 155 -10.07 -4.53 13.37
N ALA A 156 -10.42 -3.25 13.18
CA ALA A 156 -11.66 -2.86 12.50
C ALA A 156 -11.71 -3.39 11.06
N THR A 157 -10.63 -3.20 10.28
CA THR A 157 -10.52 -3.69 8.91
C THR A 157 -10.65 -5.21 8.84
N ARG A 158 -9.98 -5.93 9.75
CA ARG A 158 -10.06 -7.39 9.83
C ARG A 158 -11.48 -7.87 10.15
N SER A 159 -12.19 -7.20 11.05
CA SER A 159 -13.57 -7.50 11.38
C SER A 159 -14.51 -7.28 10.18
N GLN A 160 -14.36 -6.13 9.50
CA GLN A 160 -15.12 -5.81 8.29
C GLN A 160 -14.91 -6.85 7.18
N LEU A 161 -13.65 -7.22 6.91
CA LEU A 161 -13.34 -8.23 5.89
C LEU A 161 -13.91 -9.60 6.26
N THR A 162 -13.86 -9.99 7.53
CA THR A 162 -14.46 -11.24 8.02
C THR A 162 -15.97 -11.25 7.77
N ASN A 163 -16.65 -10.15 8.08
CA ASN A 163 -18.09 -10.03 7.85
C ASN A 163 -18.45 -10.06 6.36
N GLN A 164 -17.66 -9.39 5.51
CA GLN A 164 -17.86 -9.43 4.05
C GLN A 164 -17.67 -10.85 3.49
N ILE A 165 -16.65 -11.57 3.94
CA ILE A 165 -16.41 -12.97 3.53
C ILE A 165 -17.60 -13.85 3.92
N ASN A 166 -18.11 -13.71 5.15
CA ASN A 166 -19.27 -14.48 5.60
C ASN A 166 -20.52 -14.14 4.77
N ALA A 167 -20.79 -12.86 4.52
CA ALA A 167 -21.92 -12.45 3.68
C ALA A 167 -21.85 -13.03 2.28
N VAL A 168 -20.68 -12.97 1.62
CA VAL A 168 -20.48 -13.56 0.29
C VAL A 168 -20.66 -15.09 0.32
N LYS A 169 -20.22 -15.75 1.39
CA LYS A 169 -20.39 -17.20 1.55
C LYS A 169 -21.87 -17.55 1.66
N ASP A 170 -22.63 -16.82 2.48
CA ASP A 170 -24.06 -17.03 2.67
C ASP A 170 -24.84 -16.79 1.37
N ASP A 171 -24.53 -15.72 0.63
CA ASP A 171 -25.11 -15.41 -0.68
C ASP A 171 -24.83 -16.51 -1.71
N LEU A 172 -23.61 -17.07 -1.71
CA LEU A 172 -23.24 -18.18 -2.59
C LEU A 172 -23.99 -19.47 -2.25
N GLU A 173 -24.17 -19.77 -0.96
CA GLU A 173 -24.95 -20.92 -0.50
C GLU A 173 -26.44 -20.76 -0.87
N ALA A 174 -27.01 -19.56 -0.69
CA ALA A 174 -28.37 -19.26 -1.09
C ALA A 174 -28.58 -19.40 -2.60
N THR A 175 -27.66 -18.84 -3.41
CA THR A 175 -27.69 -18.94 -4.87
C THR A 175 -27.58 -20.39 -5.34
N ARG A 176 -26.69 -21.18 -4.72
CA ARG A 176 -26.58 -22.62 -5.00
C ARG A 176 -27.89 -23.35 -4.70
N GLY A 177 -28.51 -23.10 -3.56
CA GLY A 177 -29.79 -23.69 -3.20
C GLY A 177 -30.91 -23.34 -4.19
N GLN A 178 -31.00 -22.07 -4.60
CA GLN A 178 -31.96 -21.63 -5.61
C GLN A 178 -31.74 -22.33 -6.95
N LEU A 179 -30.49 -22.44 -7.41
CA LEU A 179 -30.16 -23.12 -8.67
C LEU A 179 -30.49 -24.62 -8.61
N THR A 180 -30.19 -25.29 -7.50
CA THR A 180 -30.57 -26.70 -7.28
C THR A 180 -32.08 -26.88 -7.37
N ASN A 181 -32.86 -25.99 -6.74
CA ASN A 181 -34.32 -26.05 -6.80
C ASN A 181 -34.87 -25.83 -8.22
N GLN A 182 -34.32 -24.85 -8.96
CA GLN A 182 -34.69 -24.61 -10.35
C GLN A 182 -34.38 -25.81 -11.25
N ILE A 183 -33.21 -26.43 -11.09
CA ILE A 183 -32.83 -27.63 -11.84
C ILE A 183 -33.81 -28.77 -11.56
N ASN A 184 -34.19 -28.98 -10.29
CA ASN A 184 -35.16 -30.01 -9.94
C ASN A 184 -36.55 -29.73 -10.53
N ALA A 185 -37.02 -28.49 -10.46
CA ALA A 185 -38.30 -28.10 -11.07
C ALA A 185 -38.32 -28.36 -12.59
N VAL A 186 -37.27 -27.95 -13.30
CA VAL A 186 -37.15 -28.22 -14.75
C VAL A 186 -37.10 -29.73 -15.04
N LYS A 187 -36.41 -30.51 -14.20
CA LYS A 187 -36.36 -31.96 -14.35
C LYS A 187 -37.75 -32.59 -14.19
N ASP A 188 -38.53 -32.13 -13.22
CA ASP A 188 -39.89 -32.59 -12.98
C ASP A 188 -40.83 -32.22 -14.14
N ASP A 189 -40.74 -30.98 -14.64
CA ASP A 189 -41.49 -30.52 -15.82
C ASP A 189 -41.19 -31.35 -17.07
N ILE A 190 -39.92 -31.67 -17.30
CA ILE A 190 -39.50 -32.56 -18.40
C ILE A 190 -40.09 -33.96 -18.23
N GLN A 191 -40.09 -34.51 -17.00
CA GLN A 191 -40.68 -35.82 -16.74
C GLN A 191 -42.20 -35.82 -16.97
N ALA A 192 -42.90 -34.79 -16.49
CA ALA A 192 -44.33 -34.63 -16.71
C ALA A 192 -44.68 -34.51 -18.21
N THR A 193 -43.95 -33.67 -18.94
CA THR A 193 -44.12 -33.49 -20.39
C THR A 193 -43.88 -34.80 -21.14
N ARG A 194 -42.84 -35.55 -20.78
CA ARG A 194 -42.57 -36.88 -21.37
C ARG A 194 -43.72 -37.84 -21.12
N GLY A 195 -44.28 -37.88 -19.91
CA GLY A 195 -45.44 -38.71 -19.58
C GLY A 195 -46.68 -38.36 -20.40
N GLN A 196 -46.96 -37.06 -20.55
CA GLN A 196 -48.07 -36.56 -21.39
C GLN A 196 -47.89 -36.99 -22.85
N LEU A 197 -46.70 -36.80 -23.42
CA LEU A 197 -46.40 -37.22 -24.79
C LEU A 197 -46.53 -38.73 -24.97
N THR A 198 -46.06 -39.54 -24.01
CA THR A 198 -46.26 -40.99 -24.04
C THR A 198 -47.74 -41.37 -24.06
N ASN A 199 -48.57 -40.72 -23.25
CA ASN A 199 -50.02 -40.97 -23.23
C ASN A 199 -50.72 -40.56 -24.53
N GLN A 200 -50.34 -39.41 -25.10
CA GLN A 200 -50.87 -38.96 -26.39
C GLN A 200 -50.49 -39.93 -27.51
N ILE A 201 -49.24 -40.38 -27.57
CA ILE A 201 -48.78 -41.38 -28.55
C ILE A 201 -49.58 -42.68 -28.41
N ASN A 202 -49.80 -43.16 -27.19
CA ASN A 202 -50.59 -44.38 -26.96
C ASN A 202 -52.05 -44.20 -27.39
N THR A 203 -52.64 -43.03 -27.15
CA THR A 203 -54.01 -42.70 -27.58
C THR A 203 -54.11 -42.75 -29.10
N VAL A 204 -53.25 -42.01 -29.80
CA VAL A 204 -53.22 -41.98 -31.28
C VAL A 204 -52.97 -43.38 -31.85
N LYS A 205 -52.06 -44.16 -31.25
CA LYS A 205 -51.80 -45.54 -31.66
C LYS A 205 -53.05 -46.42 -31.55
N ASN A 206 -53.80 -46.29 -30.47
CA ASN A 206 -55.04 -47.05 -30.26
C ASN A 206 -56.13 -46.60 -31.24
N ASP A 207 -56.29 -45.29 -31.47
CA ASP A 207 -57.26 -44.74 -32.42
C ASP A 207 -56.99 -45.24 -33.84
N ILE A 208 -55.72 -45.21 -34.29
CA ILE A 208 -55.30 -45.73 -35.59
C ILE A 208 -55.57 -47.23 -35.69
N THR A 209 -55.26 -47.98 -34.63
CA THR A 209 -55.48 -49.43 -34.58
C THR A 209 -56.97 -49.75 -34.72
N ASN A 210 -57.82 -49.06 -33.95
CA ASN A 210 -59.27 -49.23 -33.99
C ASN A 210 -59.88 -48.85 -35.35
N ASP A 211 -59.47 -47.71 -35.93
CA ASP A 211 -59.93 -47.27 -37.26
C ASP A 211 -59.55 -48.28 -38.35
N LEU A 212 -58.30 -48.76 -38.35
CA LEU A 212 -57.85 -49.78 -39.29
C LEU A 212 -58.61 -51.09 -39.10
N THR A 213 -58.80 -51.57 -37.87
CA THR A 213 -59.60 -52.76 -37.59
C THR A 213 -61.03 -52.62 -38.09
N ASN A 214 -61.68 -51.47 -37.86
CA ASN A 214 -63.05 -51.23 -38.32
C ASN A 214 -63.14 -51.21 -39.85
N LYS A 215 -62.20 -50.55 -40.53
CA LYS A 215 -62.13 -50.54 -42.00
C LYS A 215 -61.88 -51.92 -42.58
N ILE A 216 -60.98 -52.70 -41.99
CA ILE A 216 -60.71 -54.09 -42.38
C ILE A 216 -61.97 -54.94 -42.22
N ASN A 217 -62.65 -54.85 -41.07
CA ASN A 217 -63.88 -55.61 -40.82
C ASN A 217 -64.99 -55.23 -41.82
N ALA A 218 -65.14 -53.94 -42.14
CA ALA A 218 -66.11 -53.48 -43.13
C ALA A 218 -65.79 -53.99 -44.54
N LEU A 219 -64.51 -53.96 -44.94
CA LEU A 219 -64.06 -54.53 -46.21
C LEU A 219 -64.28 -56.05 -46.26
N GLU A 220 -63.97 -56.76 -45.17
CA GLU A 220 -64.17 -58.22 -45.08
C GLU A 220 -65.67 -58.58 -45.18
N GLN A 221 -66.54 -57.85 -44.48
CA GLN A 221 -68.00 -58.04 -44.58
C GLN A 221 -68.52 -57.72 -45.97
N GLY A 222 -68.09 -56.60 -46.57
CA GLY A 222 -68.47 -56.21 -47.93
C GLY A 222 -68.02 -57.25 -48.96
N LEU A 223 -66.81 -57.79 -48.83
CA LEU A 223 -66.31 -58.85 -49.71
C LEU A 223 -67.11 -60.15 -49.54
N LYS A 224 -67.39 -60.57 -48.30
CA LYS A 224 -68.24 -61.75 -48.03
C LYS A 224 -69.64 -61.59 -48.64
N ALA A 225 -70.25 -60.43 -48.49
CA ALA A 225 -71.55 -60.11 -49.09
C ALA A 225 -71.50 -60.17 -50.62
N ASN A 226 -70.46 -59.59 -51.23
CA ASN A 226 -70.27 -59.58 -52.68
C ASN A 226 -70.12 -60.99 -53.26
N ILE A 227 -69.27 -61.82 -52.64
CA ILE A 227 -69.06 -63.21 -53.06
C ILE A 227 -70.39 -63.98 -52.98
N SER A 228 -71.08 -63.91 -51.84
CA SER A 228 -72.35 -64.60 -51.63
C SER A 228 -73.42 -64.19 -52.66
N ALA A 229 -73.59 -62.88 -52.90
CA ALA A 229 -74.54 -62.37 -53.89
C ALA A 229 -74.22 -62.87 -55.31
N ARG A 230 -72.94 -62.87 -55.68
CA ARG A 230 -72.49 -63.32 -57.01
C ARG A 230 -72.69 -64.83 -57.19
N GLU A 231 -72.44 -65.63 -56.16
CA GLU A 231 -72.73 -67.07 -56.14
C GLU A 231 -74.23 -67.35 -56.29
N MET A 232 -75.07 -66.68 -55.50
CA MET A 232 -76.54 -66.78 -55.58
C MET A 232 -77.06 -66.38 -56.97
N ASN A 233 -76.53 -65.28 -57.52
CA ASN A 233 -76.88 -64.83 -58.86
C ASN A 233 -76.46 -65.80 -59.95
N SER A 234 -75.30 -66.46 -59.80
CA SER A 234 -74.85 -67.50 -60.74
C SER A 234 -75.90 -68.62 -60.84
N ILE A 235 -76.39 -69.08 -59.69
CA ILE A 235 -77.43 -70.12 -59.60
C ILE A 235 -78.76 -69.62 -60.19
N ALA A 236 -79.22 -68.44 -59.77
CA ALA A 236 -80.49 -67.86 -60.23
C ALA A 236 -80.50 -67.61 -61.74
N ARG A 237 -79.39 -67.14 -62.32
CA ARG A 237 -79.22 -67.01 -63.77
C ARG A 237 -79.32 -68.35 -64.49
N ALA A 238 -78.59 -69.36 -64.01
CA ALA A 238 -78.64 -70.70 -64.58
C ALA A 238 -80.06 -71.26 -64.56
N GLN A 239 -80.83 -71.02 -63.50
CA GLN A 239 -82.23 -71.42 -63.39
C GLN A 239 -83.15 -70.62 -64.32
N ASN A 240 -82.98 -69.30 -64.42
CA ASN A 240 -83.74 -68.42 -65.32
C ASN A 240 -83.53 -68.76 -66.81
N ALA A 241 -82.35 -69.28 -67.17
CA ALA A 241 -82.03 -69.72 -68.52
C ALA A 241 -82.97 -70.85 -69.02
N TRP A 242 -83.46 -71.71 -68.12
CA TRP A 242 -84.42 -72.78 -68.43
C TRP A 242 -85.86 -72.29 -68.69
N ASN A 243 -86.06 -70.97 -68.72
CA ASN A 243 -87.34 -70.33 -69.00
C ASN A 243 -88.48 -70.73 -68.03
N PRO A 244 -88.29 -70.54 -66.72
CA PRO A 244 -89.34 -70.82 -65.74
C PRO A 244 -90.53 -69.87 -65.92
N PRO A 245 -91.74 -70.26 -65.49
CA PRO A 245 -92.93 -69.40 -65.56
C PRO A 245 -92.80 -68.13 -64.72
N LYS A 246 -91.98 -68.16 -63.66
CA LYS A 246 -91.60 -66.99 -62.85
C LYS A 246 -90.08 -66.91 -62.77
N LEU A 247 -89.51 -65.75 -63.10
CA LEU A 247 -88.08 -65.51 -62.96
C LEU A 247 -87.69 -65.44 -61.49
N ILE A 248 -86.55 -66.03 -61.17
CA ILE A 248 -85.92 -66.01 -59.85
C ILE A 248 -85.18 -64.69 -59.73
N PRO A 249 -85.45 -63.91 -58.67
CA PRO A 249 -84.78 -62.64 -58.42
C PRO A 249 -83.27 -62.78 -58.26
N LEU A 250 -82.55 -61.79 -58.80
CA LEU A 250 -81.13 -61.61 -58.54
C LEU A 250 -80.92 -60.70 -57.32
N TYR A 251 -79.75 -60.79 -56.73
CA TYR A 251 -79.27 -60.06 -55.57
C TYR A 251 -78.24 -59.01 -56.00
N SER A 252 -78.16 -57.88 -55.30
CA SER A 252 -77.13 -56.88 -55.58
C SER A 252 -75.77 -57.36 -55.05
N PRO A 253 -74.70 -57.34 -55.87
CA PRO A 253 -73.34 -57.63 -55.39
C PRO A 253 -72.82 -56.65 -54.34
N LEU A 254 -73.43 -55.47 -54.18
CA LEU A 254 -72.97 -54.46 -53.23
C LEU A 254 -73.57 -54.66 -51.84
N THR A 255 -74.83 -55.08 -51.76
CA THR A 255 -75.59 -55.17 -50.51
C THR A 255 -75.98 -56.59 -50.13
N ASN A 256 -75.83 -57.56 -51.04
CA ASN A 256 -76.35 -58.92 -50.90
C ASN A 256 -77.83 -58.99 -50.54
N THR A 257 -78.62 -58.02 -51.02
CA THR A 257 -80.07 -58.01 -50.90
C THR A 257 -80.69 -58.28 -52.25
N GLU A 258 -81.89 -58.89 -52.27
CA GLU A 258 -82.66 -59.06 -53.49
C GLU A 258 -82.84 -57.72 -54.21
N ILE A 259 -82.74 -57.71 -55.54
CA ILE A 259 -82.92 -56.50 -56.34
C ILE A 259 -84.40 -56.12 -56.31
N GLU A 260 -84.66 -54.93 -55.79
CA GLU A 260 -86.02 -54.41 -55.72
C GLU A 260 -86.67 -54.32 -57.11
N GLN A 261 -87.95 -54.68 -57.17
CA GLN A 261 -88.75 -54.65 -58.40
C GLN A 261 -88.19 -55.53 -59.53
N PHE A 262 -87.50 -56.60 -59.20
CA PHE A 262 -87.03 -57.57 -60.19
C PHE A 262 -88.21 -58.10 -61.04
N PRO A 263 -88.10 -58.11 -62.39
CA PRO A 263 -89.19 -58.51 -63.26
C PRO A 263 -89.56 -59.98 -63.06
N ALA A 264 -90.82 -60.22 -62.70
CA ALA A 264 -91.28 -61.57 -62.35
C ALA A 264 -91.35 -62.55 -63.53
N THR A 265 -91.31 -62.09 -64.79
CA THR A 265 -91.42 -62.94 -65.99
C THR A 265 -90.58 -62.39 -67.13
N LYS A 266 -90.19 -63.23 -68.11
CA LYS A 266 -89.44 -62.79 -69.31
C LYS A 266 -90.17 -61.71 -70.10
N SER A 267 -91.50 -61.75 -70.15
CA SER A 267 -92.32 -60.73 -70.80
C SER A 267 -92.22 -59.37 -70.09
N LYS A 268 -92.19 -59.36 -68.74
CA LYS A 268 -91.94 -58.13 -67.98
C LYS A 268 -90.50 -57.64 -68.12
N LEU A 269 -89.53 -58.55 -68.20
CA LEU A 269 -88.11 -58.24 -68.44
C LEU A 269 -87.91 -57.58 -69.82
N SER A 270 -88.48 -58.16 -70.88
CA SER A 270 -88.41 -57.59 -72.24
C SER A 270 -89.23 -56.29 -72.37
N GLY A 271 -90.28 -56.14 -71.55
CA GLY A 271 -91.10 -54.95 -71.44
C GLY A 271 -90.50 -53.79 -70.65
N LEU A 272 -89.35 -53.95 -69.98
CA LEU A 272 -88.75 -52.90 -69.16
C LEU A 272 -88.48 -51.61 -69.97
N THR A 273 -88.72 -50.47 -69.32
CA THR A 273 -88.38 -49.14 -69.83
C THR A 273 -86.86 -48.91 -69.74
N LYS A 274 -86.34 -47.95 -70.51
CA LYS A 274 -84.90 -47.61 -70.47
C LYS A 274 -84.41 -47.26 -69.04
N PRO A 275 -85.12 -46.44 -68.25
CA PRO A 275 -84.73 -46.17 -66.86
C PRO A 275 -84.69 -47.43 -65.99
N ALA A 276 -85.68 -48.32 -66.15
CA ALA A 276 -85.74 -49.56 -65.36
C ALA A 276 -84.62 -50.54 -65.71
N LEU A 277 -84.21 -50.62 -66.99
CA LEU A 277 -83.03 -51.40 -67.39
C LEU A 277 -81.74 -50.86 -66.75
N ILE A 278 -81.56 -49.54 -66.73
CA ILE A 278 -80.38 -48.91 -66.14
C ILE A 278 -80.35 -49.12 -64.62
N GLN A 279 -81.49 -49.00 -63.95
CA GLN A 279 -81.59 -49.28 -62.51
C GLN A 279 -81.24 -50.73 -62.19
N LEU A 280 -81.73 -51.68 -62.99
CA LEU A 280 -81.41 -53.10 -62.84
C LEU A 280 -79.92 -53.38 -63.05
N LEU A 281 -79.30 -52.82 -64.10
CA LEU A 281 -77.86 -52.97 -64.35
C LEU A 281 -77.00 -52.35 -63.24
N ARG A 282 -77.39 -51.17 -62.71
CA ARG A 282 -76.73 -50.56 -61.56
C ARG A 282 -76.86 -51.42 -60.31
N ALA A 283 -78.04 -51.96 -60.04
CA ALA A 283 -78.27 -52.84 -58.90
C ALA A 283 -77.42 -54.13 -58.99
N LEU A 284 -77.15 -54.60 -60.22
CA LEU A 284 -76.27 -55.74 -60.51
C LEU A 284 -74.78 -55.42 -60.49
N ASP A 285 -74.40 -54.17 -60.16
CA ASP A 285 -73.01 -53.71 -60.20
C ASP A 285 -72.35 -53.97 -61.58
N ASP A 286 -73.11 -53.72 -62.65
CA ASP A 286 -72.57 -53.87 -64.00
C ASP A 286 -71.48 -52.79 -64.24
N PRO A 287 -70.28 -53.18 -64.69
CA PRO A 287 -69.14 -52.27 -64.82
C PRO A 287 -69.27 -51.24 -65.95
N TYR A 288 -70.18 -51.44 -66.91
CA TYR A 288 -70.48 -50.47 -67.95
C TYR A 288 -71.62 -49.55 -67.51
N GLN A 289 -71.36 -48.78 -66.45
CA GLN A 289 -72.23 -47.69 -66.00
C GLN A 289 -71.96 -46.43 -66.82
N ASP A 290 -72.11 -46.48 -68.14
CA ASP A 290 -72.07 -45.28 -68.96
C ASP A 290 -73.50 -44.71 -69.08
N PRO A 291 -73.82 -43.58 -68.41
CA PRO A 291 -75.14 -42.96 -68.49
C PRO A 291 -75.46 -42.37 -69.86
N ASP A 292 -74.46 -42.16 -70.74
CA ASP A 292 -74.61 -41.62 -72.09
C ASP A 292 -74.63 -42.70 -73.18
N TYR A 293 -74.57 -43.98 -72.80
CA TYR A 293 -74.66 -45.12 -73.72
C TYR A 293 -76.11 -45.34 -74.17
N ASP A 294 -76.54 -44.55 -75.15
CA ASP A 294 -77.92 -44.49 -75.65
C ASP A 294 -78.25 -45.58 -76.68
N ARG A 295 -78.00 -46.85 -76.33
CA ARG A 295 -78.47 -47.99 -77.13
C ARG A 295 -79.35 -48.87 -76.26
N ARG A 296 -80.65 -48.60 -76.29
CA ARG A 296 -81.69 -49.44 -75.64
C ARG A 296 -81.52 -50.93 -75.98
N ALA A 297 -81.07 -51.25 -77.19
CA ALA A 297 -80.79 -52.61 -77.61
C ALA A 297 -79.64 -53.25 -76.82
N GLU A 298 -78.53 -52.53 -76.60
CA GLU A 298 -77.36 -53.05 -75.90
C GLU A 298 -77.62 -53.22 -74.40
N ASN A 299 -78.34 -52.28 -73.77
CA ASN A 299 -78.78 -52.44 -72.37
C ASN A 299 -79.75 -53.61 -72.21
N ARG A 300 -80.60 -53.89 -73.21
CA ARG A 300 -81.46 -55.09 -73.21
C ARG A 300 -80.65 -56.37 -73.35
N THR A 301 -79.67 -56.39 -74.26
CA THR A 301 -78.77 -57.53 -74.42
C THR A 301 -78.03 -57.83 -73.14
N ARG A 302 -77.42 -56.81 -72.52
CA ARG A 302 -76.70 -56.93 -71.24
C ARG A 302 -77.60 -57.38 -70.09
N VAL A 303 -78.81 -56.83 -69.97
CA VAL A 303 -79.78 -57.32 -68.98
C VAL A 303 -80.15 -58.78 -69.25
N GLY A 304 -80.35 -59.17 -70.49
CA GLY A 304 -80.58 -60.57 -70.87
C GLY A 304 -79.41 -61.47 -70.49
N GLU A 305 -78.18 -61.04 -70.74
CA GLU A 305 -76.96 -61.76 -70.35
C GLU A 305 -76.80 -61.83 -68.82
N CYS A 306 -77.11 -60.77 -68.10
CA CYS A 306 -77.02 -60.74 -66.65
C CYS A 306 -78.15 -61.50 -65.95
N VAL A 307 -79.30 -61.74 -66.61
CA VAL A 307 -80.50 -62.33 -65.98
C VAL A 307 -80.78 -63.76 -66.45
N GLU A 308 -80.46 -64.10 -67.71
CA GLU A 308 -80.91 -65.34 -68.36
C GLU A 308 -79.78 -66.17 -68.98
N SER A 309 -78.51 -65.80 -68.79
CA SER A 309 -77.36 -66.54 -69.34
C SER A 309 -76.84 -67.61 -68.37
N MET A 310 -76.54 -68.80 -68.90
CA MET A 310 -75.75 -69.81 -68.17
C MET A 310 -74.25 -69.46 -68.09
N LYS A 311 -73.78 -68.58 -68.98
CA LYS A 311 -72.42 -68.02 -68.90
C LYS A 311 -72.40 -66.94 -67.84
N SER A 312 -71.32 -66.87 -67.05
CA SER A 312 -71.11 -65.72 -66.18
C SER A 312 -71.15 -64.42 -67.01
N PRO A 313 -71.54 -63.26 -66.45
CA PRO A 313 -71.51 -61.99 -67.20
C PRO A 313 -70.14 -61.69 -67.81
N PHE A 314 -69.07 -62.16 -67.18
CA PHE A 314 -67.71 -62.05 -67.70
C PHE A 314 -67.47 -62.92 -68.94
N GLU A 315 -67.98 -64.15 -68.97
CA GLU A 315 -67.94 -65.01 -70.16
C GLU A 315 -68.94 -64.57 -71.24
N ALA A 316 -70.11 -64.05 -70.85
CA ALA A 316 -71.14 -63.56 -71.75
C ALA A 316 -70.69 -62.28 -72.48
N ASN A 317 -70.03 -61.36 -71.78
CA ASN A 317 -69.44 -60.15 -72.34
C ASN A 317 -68.04 -60.38 -72.95
N GLY A 318 -67.54 -61.62 -73.00
CA GLY A 318 -66.28 -61.98 -73.66
C GLY A 318 -64.99 -61.58 -72.91
N TRP A 319 -65.09 -61.26 -71.62
CA TRP A 319 -63.96 -60.89 -70.75
C TRP A 319 -63.14 -62.09 -70.27
N ILE A 320 -63.75 -63.28 -70.28
CA ILE A 320 -63.07 -64.56 -70.07
C ILE A 320 -63.38 -65.43 -71.29
N LYS A 321 -62.35 -65.86 -72.03
CA LYS A 321 -62.51 -66.89 -73.08
C LYS A 321 -62.60 -68.24 -72.39
N ASN A 322 -63.59 -69.06 -72.76
CA ASN A 322 -63.82 -70.43 -72.27
C ASN A 322 -62.49 -71.11 -71.88
N LEU A 323 -62.27 -71.30 -70.57
CA LEU A 323 -61.31 -72.27 -70.04
C LEU A 323 -62.00 -73.62 -69.94
#